data_AF-A0A934BJP3-F1
#
_entry.id   AF-A0A934BJP3-F1
#
_cell.length_a   1.000
_cell.length_b   1.000
_cell.length_c   1.000
_cell.angle_alpha   90.00
_cell.angle_beta   90.00
_cell.angle_gamma   90.00
#
_symmetry.space_group_name_H-M   'P 1'
#
loop_
_entity.id
_entity.type
_entity.pdbx_description
1 polymer ?
#
loop_
_entity_poly.entity_id
_entity_poly.type
_entity_poly.pdbx_seq_one_letter_code
_entity_poly.pdbx_strand_id
1 'polypeptide(L)'
;MTYEGAINFLDIARDRIYIKDIPGKSLYLNKASAIVSELLCSLDKKAGGEIASNLEKLYNYMLRQIANADLKNDHESIGVVILLLKELKAGWAEIGRQGIRETFNYHHHDAANRFEASIRI
;
A
#
# COMPACT_ATOMS: atom_id res chain seq x y z
N MET A 1 -0.47 7.72 -2.36
CA MET A 1 0.68 8.58 -2.02
C MET A 1 1.75 7.84 -1.22
N THR A 2 1.42 7.12 -0.14
CA THR A 2 2.41 6.42 0.72
C THR A 2 3.05 5.19 0.07
N TYR A 3 2.26 4.24 -0.47
CA TYR A 3 2.84 3.07 -1.18
C TYR A 3 3.67 3.46 -2.40
N GLU A 4 3.24 4.48 -3.14
CA GLU A 4 3.98 4.99 -4.31
C GLU A 4 5.36 5.50 -3.91
N GLY A 5 5.44 6.27 -2.82
CA GLY A 5 6.71 6.79 -2.31
C GLY A 5 7.67 5.66 -1.92
N ALA A 6 7.17 4.64 -1.23
CA ALA A 6 7.98 3.47 -0.86
C ALA A 6 8.49 2.72 -2.09
N ILE A 7 7.62 2.46 -3.08
CA ILE A 7 8.00 1.80 -4.34
C ILE A 7 9.08 2.61 -5.07
N ASN A 8 8.88 3.92 -5.23
CA ASN A 8 9.85 4.79 -5.92
C ASN A 8 11.22 4.77 -5.24
N PHE A 9 11.26 4.82 -3.89
CA PHE A 9 12.53 4.74 -3.17
C PHE A 9 13.20 3.36 -3.33
N LEU A 10 12.45 2.28 -3.37
CA LEU A 10 12.98 0.93 -3.61
C LEU A 10 13.52 0.79 -5.05
N ASP A 11 12.82 1.33 -6.05
CA ASP A 11 13.30 1.35 -7.43
C ASP A 11 14.61 2.16 -7.53
N ILE A 12 14.68 3.35 -6.92
CA ILE A 12 15.93 4.13 -6.89
C ILE A 12 17.05 3.37 -6.18
N ALA A 13 16.77 2.73 -5.04
CA ALA A 13 17.77 1.93 -4.33
C ALA A 13 18.33 0.79 -5.19
N ARG A 14 17.47 0.13 -5.98
CA ARG A 14 17.88 -0.89 -6.95
C ARG A 14 18.83 -0.32 -8.00
N ASP A 15 18.53 0.85 -8.54
CA ASP A 15 19.39 1.55 -9.50
C ASP A 15 20.75 1.93 -8.91
N ARG A 16 20.79 2.32 -7.62
CA ARG A 16 22.04 2.63 -6.91
C ARG A 16 22.96 1.43 -6.76
N ILE A 17 22.42 0.22 -6.58
CA ILE A 17 23.25 -0.99 -6.56
C ILE A 17 23.91 -1.22 -7.93
N TYR A 18 23.19 -1.01 -9.05
CA TYR A 18 23.76 -1.19 -10.40
C TYR A 18 24.96 -0.28 -10.66
N ILE A 19 24.89 0.98 -10.24
CA ILE A 19 26.00 1.95 -10.37
C ILE A 19 27.03 1.86 -9.23
N LYS A 20 26.91 0.86 -8.34
CA LYS A 20 27.78 0.63 -7.18
C LYS A 20 27.82 1.78 -6.16
N ASP A 21 26.75 2.57 -6.08
CA ASP A 21 26.55 3.63 -5.10
C ASP A 21 25.93 3.02 -3.81
N ILE A 22 26.77 2.39 -2.99
CA ILE A 22 26.34 1.71 -1.76
C ILE A 22 25.73 2.68 -0.72
N PRO A 23 26.33 3.87 -0.46
CA PRO A 23 25.71 4.85 0.44
C PRO A 23 24.36 5.35 -0.07
N GLY A 24 24.26 5.62 -1.38
CA GLY A 24 23.01 6.01 -2.01
C GLY A 24 21.93 4.94 -1.88
N LYS A 25 22.27 3.66 -2.11
CA LYS A 25 21.38 2.53 -1.86
C LYS A 25 20.83 2.56 -0.44
N SER A 26 21.70 2.55 0.58
CA SER A 26 21.27 2.50 1.98
C SER A 26 20.39 3.69 2.37
N LEU A 27 20.69 4.90 1.84
CA LEU A 27 19.84 6.07 2.03
C LEU A 27 18.41 5.85 1.54
N TYR A 28 18.24 5.33 0.32
CA TYR A 28 16.92 5.12 -0.26
C TYR A 28 16.18 3.93 0.36
N LEU A 29 16.88 2.86 0.74
CA LEU A 29 16.29 1.76 1.52
C LEU A 29 15.77 2.24 2.87
N ASN A 30 16.51 3.10 3.59
CA ASN A 30 16.05 3.67 4.85
C ASN A 30 14.82 4.56 4.67
N LYS A 31 14.73 5.34 3.59
CA LYS A 31 13.52 6.12 3.26
C LYS A 31 12.31 5.23 2.99
N ALA A 32 12.49 4.13 2.25
CA ALA A 32 11.42 3.16 2.02
C ALA A 32 10.98 2.49 3.34
N SER A 33 11.93 2.05 4.17
CA SER A 33 11.66 1.46 5.49
C SER A 33 10.90 2.42 6.40
N ALA A 34 11.24 3.71 6.41
CA ALA A 34 10.52 4.70 7.20
C ALA A 34 9.03 4.78 6.83
N ILE A 35 8.70 4.73 5.54
CA ILE A 35 7.31 4.72 5.07
C ILE A 35 6.59 3.43 5.53
N VAL A 36 7.23 2.27 5.36
CA VAL A 36 6.63 0.98 5.75
C VAL A 36 6.43 0.92 7.27
N SER A 37 7.37 1.42 8.06
CA SER A 37 7.24 1.54 9.51
C SER A 37 6.11 2.47 9.91
N GLU A 38 5.94 3.61 9.24
CA GLU A 38 4.82 4.52 9.51
C GLU A 38 3.47 3.85 9.21
N LEU A 39 3.37 3.12 8.10
CA LEU A 39 2.19 2.33 7.76
C LEU A 39 1.89 1.28 8.84
N LEU A 40 2.92 0.60 9.35
CA LEU A 40 2.79 -0.36 10.44
C LEU A 40 2.29 0.31 11.73
N CYS A 41 2.86 1.44 12.11
CA CYS A 41 2.45 2.22 13.29
C CYS A 41 1.02 2.75 13.17
N SER A 42 0.54 3.00 11.95
CA SER A 42 -0.81 3.51 11.69
C SER A 42 -1.93 2.46 11.80
N LEU A 43 -1.60 1.18 11.98
CA LEU A 43 -2.60 0.11 12.04
C LEU A 43 -3.42 0.16 13.34
N ASP A 44 -4.73 0.34 13.22
CA ASP A 44 -5.66 0.13 14.33
C ASP A 44 -6.03 -1.35 14.46
N LYS A 45 -5.43 -2.04 15.42
CA LYS A 45 -5.70 -3.45 15.69
C LYS A 45 -7.08 -3.70 16.30
N LYS A 46 -7.69 -2.70 16.96
CA LYS A 46 -9.02 -2.84 17.56
C LYS A 46 -10.09 -2.77 16.49
N ALA A 47 -10.01 -1.78 15.60
CA ALA A 47 -10.98 -1.61 14.51
C ALA A 47 -10.72 -2.58 13.34
N GLY A 48 -9.45 -2.84 13.01
CA GLY A 48 -9.07 -3.63 11.84
C GLY A 48 -8.99 -5.14 12.05
N GLY A 49 -9.07 -5.63 13.29
CA GLY A 49 -9.13 -7.06 13.62
C GLY A 49 -8.08 -7.91 12.88
N GLU A 50 -8.54 -8.95 12.20
CA GLU A 50 -7.68 -9.88 11.45
C GLU A 50 -6.93 -9.20 10.30
N ILE A 51 -7.55 -8.24 9.60
CA ILE A 51 -6.93 -7.52 8.48
C ILE A 51 -5.71 -6.73 8.99
N ALA A 52 -5.86 -6.02 10.11
CA ALA A 52 -4.75 -5.30 10.72
C ALA A 52 -3.61 -6.25 11.15
N SER A 53 -3.94 -7.44 11.70
CA SER A 53 -2.93 -8.43 12.05
C SER A 53 -2.18 -8.98 10.83
N ASN A 54 -2.87 -9.21 9.72
CA ASN A 54 -2.25 -9.71 8.49
C ASN A 54 -1.38 -8.64 7.82
N LEU A 55 -1.82 -7.39 7.81
CA LEU A 55 -1.01 -6.25 7.34
C LEU A 55 0.23 -6.06 8.19
N GLU A 56 0.12 -6.16 9.52
CA GLU A 56 1.28 -6.09 10.42
C GLU A 56 2.32 -7.16 10.09
N LYS A 57 1.91 -8.42 9.88
CA LYS A 57 2.83 -9.51 9.50
C LYS A 57 3.53 -9.20 8.19
N LEU A 58 2.78 -8.69 7.21
CA LEU A 58 3.28 -8.37 5.89
C LEU A 58 4.27 -7.21 5.90
N TYR A 59 3.97 -6.11 6.59
CA TYR A 59 4.89 -4.99 6.74
C TYR A 59 6.16 -5.37 7.48
N ASN A 60 6.05 -6.17 8.56
CA ASN A 60 7.23 -6.69 9.25
C ASN A 60 8.09 -7.58 8.35
N TYR A 61 7.47 -8.40 7.49
CA TYR A 61 8.20 -9.17 6.49
C TYR A 61 8.94 -8.28 5.50
N MET A 62 8.28 -7.24 4.96
CA MET A 62 8.90 -6.28 4.05
C MET A 62 10.11 -5.58 4.69
N LEU A 63 9.98 -5.11 5.93
CA LEU A 63 11.08 -4.47 6.67
C LEU A 63 12.29 -5.40 6.81
N ARG A 64 12.06 -6.69 7.12
CA ARG A 64 13.14 -7.69 7.16
C ARG A 64 13.81 -7.89 5.80
N GLN A 65 13.02 -7.92 4.72
CA GLN A 65 13.57 -8.05 3.36
C GLN A 65 14.39 -6.81 2.96
N ILE A 66 13.93 -5.60 3.30
CA ILE A 66 14.68 -4.37 3.04
C ILE A 66 16.01 -4.38 3.80
N ALA A 67 16.01 -4.77 5.08
CA ALA A 67 17.24 -4.88 5.87
C ALA A 67 18.22 -5.92 5.31
N ASN A 68 17.71 -7.08 4.89
CA ASN A 68 18.53 -8.12 4.25
C ASN A 68 19.13 -7.64 2.91
N ALA A 69 18.33 -6.92 2.11
CA ALA A 69 18.79 -6.34 0.86
C ALA A 69 19.90 -5.31 1.08
N ASP A 70 19.81 -4.50 2.13
CA ASP A 70 20.85 -3.53 2.46
C ASP A 70 22.16 -4.22 2.82
N LEU A 71 22.12 -5.27 3.66
CA LEU A 71 23.31 -6.01 4.08
C LEU A 71 23.98 -6.78 2.94
N LYS A 72 23.19 -7.35 2.01
CA LYS A 72 23.69 -8.26 0.96
C LYS A 72 23.83 -7.61 -0.41
N ASN A 73 23.37 -6.37 -0.59
CA ASN A 73 23.19 -5.73 -1.90
C ASN A 73 22.30 -6.57 -2.82
N ASP A 74 21.23 -7.16 -2.26
CA ASP A 74 20.36 -8.11 -2.93
C ASP A 74 19.22 -7.38 -3.65
N HIS A 75 19.29 -7.34 -4.98
CA HIS A 75 18.26 -6.75 -5.83
C HIS A 75 16.94 -7.52 -5.82
N GLU A 76 16.98 -8.84 -5.60
CA GLU A 76 15.80 -9.70 -5.67
C GLU A 76 14.89 -9.44 -4.46
N SER A 77 15.47 -9.34 -3.26
CA SER A 77 14.74 -8.94 -2.04
C SER A 77 14.02 -7.60 -2.20
N ILE A 78 14.64 -6.61 -2.86
CA ILE A 78 13.98 -5.32 -3.16
C ILE A 78 12.79 -5.53 -4.10
N GLY A 79 12.95 -6.34 -5.14
CA GLY A 79 11.91 -6.67 -6.11
C GLY A 79 10.67 -7.32 -5.48
N VAL A 80 10.87 -8.25 -4.54
CA VAL A 80 9.78 -8.89 -3.80
C VAL A 80 8.96 -7.85 -3.02
N VAL A 81 9.63 -6.92 -2.33
CA VAL A 81 8.93 -5.88 -1.56
C VAL A 81 8.15 -4.94 -2.47
N ILE A 82 8.73 -4.56 -3.62
CA ILE A 82 8.02 -3.74 -4.63
C ILE A 82 6.74 -4.45 -5.10
N LEU A 83 6.81 -5.75 -5.39
CA LEU A 83 5.64 -6.51 -5.84
C LEU A 83 4.52 -6.49 -4.79
N LEU A 84 4.86 -6.78 -3.53
CA LEU A 84 3.86 -6.81 -2.45
C LEU A 84 3.23 -5.43 -2.22
N LEU A 85 4.02 -4.35 -2.29
CA LEU A 85 3.50 -2.98 -2.19
C LEU A 85 2.56 -2.63 -3.36
N LYS A 86 2.87 -3.10 -4.57
CA LYS A 86 2.01 -2.92 -5.75
C LYS A 86 0.69 -3.67 -5.61
N GLU A 87 0.73 -4.91 -5.14
CA GLU A 87 -0.47 -5.72 -4.88
C GLU A 87 -1.37 -5.08 -3.81
N LEU A 88 -0.79 -4.64 -2.69
CA LEU A 88 -1.55 -3.92 -1.65
C LEU A 88 -2.19 -2.64 -2.21
N LYS A 89 -1.40 -1.82 -2.92
CA LYS A 89 -1.91 -0.60 -3.54
C LYS A 89 -3.08 -0.89 -4.49
N ALA A 90 -2.98 -1.94 -5.29
CA ALA A 90 -4.04 -2.35 -6.21
C ALA A 90 -5.31 -2.82 -5.46
N GLY A 91 -5.14 -3.62 -4.40
CA GLY A 91 -6.24 -4.07 -3.55
C GLY A 91 -7.00 -2.91 -2.91
N TRP A 92 -6.30 -1.92 -2.34
CA TRP A 92 -6.93 -0.73 -1.77
C TRP A 92 -7.64 0.13 -2.83
N ALA A 93 -7.07 0.26 -4.02
CA ALA A 93 -7.70 0.99 -5.12
C ALA A 93 -9.00 0.32 -5.58
N GLU A 94 -9.06 -1.01 -5.56
CA GLU A 94 -10.26 -1.77 -5.91
C GLU A 94 -11.37 -1.60 -4.87
N ILE A 95 -11.05 -1.70 -3.58
CA ILE A 95 -12.02 -1.46 -2.49
C ILE A 95 -12.62 -0.05 -2.60
N GLY A 96 -11.78 0.96 -2.86
CA GLY A 96 -12.25 2.33 -3.05
C GLY A 96 -13.22 2.49 -4.23
N ARG A 97 -12.95 1.82 -5.36
CA ARG A 97 -13.86 1.83 -6.52
C ARG A 97 -15.21 1.17 -6.21
N GLN A 98 -15.20 0.06 -5.49
CA GLN A 98 -16.43 -0.66 -5.12
C GLN A 98 -17.33 0.20 -4.21
N GLY A 99 -16.76 0.83 -3.18
CA GLY A 99 -17.52 1.73 -2.29
C GLY A 99 -18.14 2.93 -3.02
N ILE A 100 -17.42 3.52 -3.98
CA ILE A 100 -17.96 4.58 -4.84
C ILE A 100 -19.15 4.07 -5.68
N ARG A 101 -19.04 2.88 -6.26
CA ARG A 101 -20.10 2.28 -7.08
C ARG A 101 -21.38 2.01 -6.27
N GLU A 102 -21.23 1.51 -5.05
CA GLU A 102 -22.36 1.27 -4.13
C GLU A 102 -23.06 2.57 -3.74
N THR A 103 -22.29 3.62 -3.44
CA THR A 103 -22.83 4.94 -3.08
C THR A 103 -23.63 5.54 -4.24
N PHE A 104 -23.11 5.44 -5.47
CA PHE A 104 -23.79 5.93 -6.66
C PHE A 104 -25.10 5.16 -6.96
N ASN A 105 -25.09 3.83 -6.77
CA ASN A 105 -26.27 2.98 -6.97
C ASN A 105 -27.36 3.27 -5.93
N TYR A 106 -26.99 3.50 -4.66
CA TYR A 106 -27.94 3.86 -3.61
C TYR A 106 -28.66 5.19 -3.92
N HIS A 107 -27.91 6.22 -4.34
CA HIS A 107 -28.50 7.52 -4.69
C HIS A 107 -29.37 7.49 -5.95
N HIS A 108 -29.06 6.65 -6.95
CA HIS A 108 -29.92 6.48 -8.13
C HIS A 108 -31.23 5.76 -7.79
N HIS A 109 -31.20 4.74 -6.92
CA HIS A 109 -32.38 3.99 -6.55
C HIS A 109 -33.34 4.80 -5.65
N ASP A 110 -32.79 5.59 -4.70
CA ASP A 110 -33.59 6.43 -3.80
C ASP A 110 -34.19 7.65 -4.52
N ALA A 111 -33.48 8.23 -5.50
CA ALA A 111 -34.01 9.33 -6.32
C ALA A 111 -35.18 8.88 -7.21
N ALA A 112 -35.11 7.67 -7.77
CA ALA A 112 -36.20 7.08 -8.55
C ALA A 112 -37.44 6.79 -7.68
N ASN A 113 -37.24 6.24 -6.48
CA ASN A 113 -38.34 5.93 -5.54
C ASN A 113 -39.06 7.19 -5.03
N ARG A 114 -38.32 8.29 -4.76
CA ARG A 114 -38.93 9.56 -4.33
C ARG A 114 -39.77 10.21 -5.42
N PHE A 115 -39.35 10.10 -6.69
CA PHE A 115 -40.13 10.60 -7.82
C PHE A 115 -41.42 9.81 -8.03
N GLU A 116 -41.38 8.48 -7.95
CA GLU A 116 -42.59 7.66 -8.07
C GLU A 116 -43.57 7.85 -6.90
N ALA A 117 -43.07 8.06 -5.68
CA ALA A 117 -43.90 8.35 -4.52
C ALA A 117 -44.62 9.71 -4.61
N SER A 118 -44.01 10.70 -5.29
CA SER A 118 -44.59 12.03 -5.49
C SER A 118 -45.63 12.11 -6.62
N ILE A 119 -45.64 11.16 -7.56
CA ILE A 119 -46.60 11.11 -8.68
C ILE A 119 -47.85 10.28 -8.31
N ARG A 120 -47.81 9.51 -7.22
CA ARG A 120 -48.92 8.67 -6.72
C ARG A 120 -49.92 9.40 -5.80
N ILE A 121 -49.87 10.72 -5.68
CA ILE A 121 -50.86 11.56 -4.95
C ILE A 121 -51.70 12.31 -5.99
#